data_AF-A0A673BW49-F1
#
_entry.id   AF-A0A673BW49-F1
#
_cell.length_a   1.000
_cell.length_b   1.000
_cell.length_c   1.000
_cell.angle_alpha   90.00
_cell.angle_beta   90.00
_cell.angle_gamma   90.00
#
_symmetry.space_group_name_H-M   'P 1'
#
loop_
_entity.id
_entity.type
_entity.pdbx_description
1 polymer ?
#
loop_
_entity_poly.entity_id
_entity_poly.type
_entity_poly.pdbx_seq_one_letter_code
_entity_poly.pdbx_strand_id
1 'polypeptide(L)'
;MDLTPYILVFLSMSIQGLLSENNTTSTESVHFRLVGGASRCHGDLEMKRHDGIWEPVEGLYWYRKLGNRVCAELDCGSAVSVRRRDTGLDIDSWWITSDCDESALRDCFRSGTRLSSFLELSCSDSVRLVHGSSVCSGRLEVRSNQSRSWSSVCEGHLDLHGAQVVCRELGCGAPGLLQGALSGAAEAPVVQTFQCEGHESALLDCGSSGAQTCSSGTAVDLTCTDPDDVRLVGGDSRCDGEVQVKHHGEWRDVGYDYYNDIWTMKAADVICRQLDCGSLVFGRRSGPSDPVWSISPYCLLSTATLMDCVRTGIGARRSTLSL
;
A
#
# COMPACT_ATOMS: atom_id res chain seq x y z
N MET A 1 -26.92 -56.49 52.02
CA MET A 1 -28.28 -55.96 52.10
C MET A 1 -28.11 -54.45 52.08
N ASP A 2 -27.84 -53.87 50.91
CA ASP A 2 -28.83 -53.26 49.98
C ASP A 2 -28.51 -51.75 49.99
N LEU A 3 -28.52 -50.93 48.93
CA LEU A 3 -28.85 -51.05 47.51
C LEU A 3 -28.10 -49.87 46.84
N THR A 4 -27.33 -50.11 45.78
CA THR A 4 -26.77 -49.07 44.90
C THR A 4 -27.79 -48.72 43.80
N PRO A 5 -28.01 -47.45 43.43
CA PRO A 5 -28.91 -47.11 42.33
C PRO A 5 -28.19 -47.23 40.98
N TYR A 6 -28.83 -48.00 40.09
CA TYR A 6 -28.55 -48.07 38.66
C TYR A 6 -28.91 -46.74 37.97
N ILE A 7 -27.99 -46.17 37.19
CA ILE A 7 -28.34 -45.20 36.14
C ILE A 7 -27.98 -45.83 34.79
N LEU A 8 -29.02 -45.96 33.98
CA LEU A 8 -29.05 -46.56 32.64
C LEU A 8 -28.18 -45.79 31.65
N VAL A 9 -27.22 -46.47 31.04
CA VAL A 9 -26.52 -46.00 29.83
C VAL A 9 -27.40 -46.34 28.63
N PHE A 10 -27.99 -45.33 27.99
CA PHE A 10 -28.66 -45.51 26.71
C PHE A 10 -27.62 -45.60 25.59
N LEU A 11 -27.41 -46.82 25.10
CA LEU A 11 -26.79 -47.08 23.81
C LEU A 11 -27.86 -46.94 22.71
N SER A 12 -27.73 -45.93 21.86
CA SER A 12 -28.40 -45.91 20.56
C SER A 12 -27.34 -45.84 19.45
N MET A 13 -27.00 -47.01 18.89
CA MET A 13 -26.43 -47.08 17.55
C MET A 13 -27.57 -47.14 16.54
N SER A 14 -27.57 -46.26 15.55
CA SER A 14 -27.97 -46.60 14.18
C SER A 14 -27.38 -45.59 13.19
N ILE A 15 -26.94 -46.17 12.08
CA ILE A 15 -26.03 -45.68 11.04
C ILE A 15 -26.87 -45.10 9.90
N GLN A 16 -26.44 -43.98 9.30
CA GLN A 16 -26.17 -43.86 7.84
C GLN A 16 -25.92 -42.40 7.44
N GLY A 17 -24.68 -42.16 7.00
CA GLY A 17 -24.34 -41.39 5.79
C GLY A 17 -24.71 -39.91 5.71
N LEU A 18 -23.69 -39.05 5.69
CA LEU A 18 -23.54 -38.12 4.56
C LEU A 18 -22.10 -37.64 4.44
N LEU A 19 -21.64 -37.75 3.20
CA LEU A 19 -20.36 -37.30 2.65
C LEU A 19 -20.04 -35.86 3.05
N SER A 20 -18.80 -35.65 3.46
CA SER A 20 -18.01 -34.50 3.01
C SER A 20 -16.57 -34.94 3.04
N GLU A 21 -16.18 -35.71 2.03
CA GLU A 21 -14.77 -35.74 1.62
C GLU A 21 -14.33 -34.30 1.39
N ASN A 22 -13.20 -33.97 2.02
CA ASN A 22 -12.38 -32.79 1.82
C ASN A 22 -12.68 -32.02 0.52
N ASN A 23 -13.54 -31.01 0.61
CA ASN A 23 -13.39 -29.86 -0.27
C ASN A 23 -12.39 -28.90 0.39
N THR A 24 -11.16 -29.38 0.58
CA THR A 24 -10.01 -28.48 0.53
C THR A 24 -10.02 -27.94 -0.89
N THR A 25 -10.72 -26.82 -1.07
CA THR A 25 -10.41 -25.89 -2.14
C THR A 25 -8.91 -25.70 -2.05
N SER A 26 -8.19 -26.32 -3.00
CA SER A 26 -6.79 -26.04 -3.23
C SER A 26 -6.72 -24.54 -3.48
N THR A 27 -6.44 -23.78 -2.43
CA THR A 27 -6.22 -22.34 -2.51
C THR A 27 -5.02 -22.16 -3.41
N GLU A 28 -5.26 -21.79 -4.67
CA GLU A 28 -4.19 -21.38 -5.58
C GLU A 28 -3.40 -20.25 -4.90
N SER A 29 -2.18 -20.54 -4.46
CA SER A 29 -1.27 -19.56 -3.90
C SER A 29 -0.57 -18.84 -5.04
N VAL A 30 -0.69 -17.51 -5.09
CA VAL A 30 0.19 -16.67 -5.90
C VAL A 30 1.49 -16.47 -5.14
N HIS A 31 2.62 -16.48 -5.85
CA HIS A 31 3.92 -16.19 -5.28
C HIS A 31 4.59 -15.08 -6.06
N PHE A 32 5.24 -14.17 -5.35
CA PHE A 32 5.94 -13.02 -5.90
C PHE A 32 7.45 -13.12 -5.66
N ARG A 33 8.23 -12.51 -6.55
CA ARG A 33 9.64 -12.21 -6.32
C ARG A 33 10.05 -10.94 -7.05
N LEU A 34 11.12 -10.31 -6.57
CA LEU A 34 11.76 -9.18 -7.23
C LEU A 34 13.10 -9.62 -7.80
N VAL A 35 13.37 -9.27 -9.05
CA VAL A 35 14.59 -9.66 -9.79
C VAL A 35 15.30 -8.44 -10.37
N GLY A 36 16.62 -8.57 -10.59
CA GLY A 36 17.40 -7.55 -11.31
C GLY A 36 17.66 -6.24 -10.56
N GLY A 37 17.20 -6.10 -9.31
CA GLY A 37 17.41 -4.89 -8.52
C GLY A 37 18.54 -5.00 -7.47
N ALA A 38 18.76 -3.89 -6.74
CA ALA A 38 19.85 -3.75 -5.77
C ALA A 38 19.70 -4.59 -4.49
N SER A 39 18.50 -5.11 -4.18
CA SER A 39 18.24 -5.92 -3.00
C SER A 39 17.12 -6.93 -3.25
N ARG A 40 16.85 -7.82 -2.28
CA ARG A 40 15.69 -8.74 -2.35
C ARG A 40 14.33 -8.02 -2.31
N CYS A 41 14.32 -6.74 -1.93
CA CYS A 41 13.12 -5.91 -1.75
C CYS A 41 13.04 -4.78 -2.80
N HIS A 42 13.84 -4.89 -3.87
CA HIS A 42 13.84 -3.95 -4.98
C HIS A 42 14.11 -4.68 -6.29
N GLY A 43 13.30 -4.44 -7.32
CA GLY A 43 13.54 -4.97 -8.66
C GLY A 43 12.28 -5.10 -9.49
N ASP A 44 12.41 -5.76 -10.63
CA ASP A 44 11.29 -6.09 -11.50
C ASP A 44 10.45 -7.20 -10.85
N LEU A 45 9.13 -7.01 -10.81
CA LEU A 45 8.19 -7.94 -10.22
C LEU A 45 7.92 -9.11 -11.16
N GLU A 46 8.11 -10.31 -10.63
CA GLU A 46 7.69 -11.55 -11.26
C GLU A 46 6.70 -12.28 -10.35
N MET A 47 5.78 -13.02 -10.98
CA MET A 47 4.79 -13.82 -10.29
C MET A 47 4.75 -15.23 -10.89
N LYS A 48 4.39 -16.21 -10.06
CA LYS A 48 4.03 -17.56 -10.50
C LYS A 48 2.74 -18.03 -9.84
N ARG A 49 2.06 -18.98 -10.48
CA ARG A 49 0.90 -19.70 -9.93
C ARG A 49 1.22 -21.20 -9.79
N HIS A 50 0.21 -22.03 -10.00
CA HIS A 50 0.25 -23.49 -9.90
C HIS A 50 1.13 -24.15 -10.96
N ASP A 51 1.37 -23.49 -12.09
CA ASP A 51 2.27 -23.93 -13.16
C ASP A 51 3.75 -23.96 -12.75
N GLY A 52 4.11 -23.19 -11.71
CA GLY A 52 5.47 -23.05 -11.22
C GLY A 52 6.38 -22.18 -12.08
N ILE A 53 5.85 -21.57 -13.15
CA ILE A 53 6.62 -20.74 -14.09
C ILE A 53 6.60 -19.30 -13.60
N TRP A 54 7.79 -18.72 -13.46
CA TRP A 54 7.92 -17.30 -13.14
C TRP A 54 7.81 -16.48 -14.41
N GLU A 55 6.86 -15.57 -14.42
CA GLU A 55 6.70 -14.62 -15.52
C GLU A 55 6.71 -13.18 -14.99
N PRO A 56 7.23 -12.24 -15.80
CA PRO A 56 7.20 -10.82 -15.50
C PRO A 56 5.77 -10.29 -15.36
N VAL A 57 5.61 -9.32 -14.47
CA VAL A 57 4.36 -8.60 -14.26
C VAL A 57 4.38 -7.30 -15.07
N GLU A 58 3.31 -7.07 -15.84
CA GLU A 58 3.12 -5.86 -16.63
C GLU A 58 2.97 -4.62 -15.73
N GLY A 59 3.66 -3.55 -16.10
CA GLY A 59 3.66 -2.28 -15.37
C GLY A 59 2.43 -1.39 -15.51
N LEU A 60 1.34 -1.80 -16.19
CA LEU A 60 0.12 -0.97 -16.35
C LEU A 60 -0.85 -1.10 -15.17
N TYR A 61 -1.58 -0.01 -14.89
CA TYR A 61 -2.64 0.06 -13.87
C TYR A 61 -2.22 -0.16 -12.42
N TRP A 62 -0.92 -0.30 -12.17
CA TRP A 62 -0.39 -0.41 -10.82
C TRP A 62 -0.41 0.93 -10.09
N TYR A 63 -0.65 0.85 -8.79
CA TYR A 63 -0.65 1.98 -7.87
C TYR A 63 0.04 1.57 -6.55
N ARG A 64 0.48 2.56 -5.78
CA ARG A 64 1.38 2.33 -4.66
C ARG A 64 0.78 1.48 -3.54
N LYS A 65 -0.52 1.64 -3.24
CA LYS A 65 -1.22 0.83 -2.24
C LYS A 65 -1.22 -0.66 -2.55
N LEU A 66 -1.45 -1.00 -3.81
CA LEU A 66 -1.36 -2.37 -4.25
C LEU A 66 0.08 -2.91 -4.19
N GLY A 67 1.07 -2.08 -4.59
CA GLY A 67 2.48 -2.41 -4.39
C GLY A 67 2.81 -2.70 -2.92
N ASN A 68 2.20 -1.96 -1.99
CA ASN A 68 2.37 -2.17 -0.55
C ASN A 68 1.86 -3.54 -0.09
N ARG A 69 0.78 -4.05 -0.70
CA ARG A 69 0.31 -5.42 -0.46
C ARG A 69 1.31 -6.46 -0.93
N VAL A 70 1.92 -6.28 -2.11
CA VAL A 70 2.98 -7.16 -2.60
C VAL A 70 4.24 -7.10 -1.72
N CYS A 71 4.65 -5.91 -1.28
CA CYS A 71 5.77 -5.75 -0.33
C CYS A 71 5.51 -6.48 1.01
N ALA A 72 4.26 -6.51 1.48
CA ALA A 72 3.88 -7.26 2.66
C ALA A 72 3.99 -8.78 2.44
N GLU A 73 3.52 -9.31 1.31
CA GLU A 73 3.66 -10.74 0.94
C GLU A 73 5.13 -11.17 0.82
N LEU A 74 6.00 -10.26 0.37
CA LEU A 74 7.44 -10.49 0.23
C LEU A 74 8.23 -10.37 1.55
N ASP A 75 7.57 -9.98 2.65
CA ASP A 75 8.24 -9.63 3.91
C ASP A 75 9.35 -8.58 3.69
N CYS A 76 8.96 -7.49 3.03
CA CYS A 76 9.85 -6.42 2.56
C CYS A 76 9.43 -5.02 3.06
N GLY A 77 8.57 -4.97 4.06
CA GLY A 77 8.10 -3.71 4.64
C GLY A 77 7.02 -3.04 3.78
N SER A 78 7.03 -1.71 3.75
CA SER A 78 6.07 -0.90 3.00
C SER A 78 6.59 -0.53 1.61
N ALA A 79 5.68 -0.28 0.66
CA ALA A 79 6.06 0.15 -0.68
C ALA A 79 6.58 1.59 -0.70
N VAL A 80 7.78 1.77 -1.25
CA VAL A 80 8.42 3.07 -1.45
C VAL A 80 8.04 3.62 -2.82
N SER A 81 8.14 2.79 -3.86
CA SER A 81 7.78 3.22 -5.22
C SER A 81 7.34 2.06 -6.10
N VAL A 82 6.44 2.35 -7.03
CA VAL A 82 5.95 1.43 -8.05
C VAL A 82 6.13 2.11 -9.40
N ARG A 83 6.96 1.57 -10.29
CA ARG A 83 7.34 2.21 -11.56
C ARG A 83 7.08 1.30 -12.74
N ARG A 84 6.65 1.88 -13.85
CA ARG A 84 6.60 1.21 -15.15
C ARG A 84 7.94 1.41 -15.86
N ARG A 85 8.55 0.33 -16.32
CA ARG A 85 9.76 0.34 -17.14
C ARG A 85 9.43 -0.24 -18.51
N ASP A 86 9.44 0.59 -19.55
CA ASP A 86 9.20 0.12 -20.91
C ASP A 86 10.33 -0.79 -21.40
N THR A 87 9.96 -1.94 -21.96
CA THR A 87 10.92 -2.94 -22.45
C THR A 87 10.74 -3.21 -23.93
N GLY A 88 9.51 -3.07 -24.46
CA GLY A 88 9.20 -3.33 -25.87
C GLY A 88 9.41 -4.79 -26.29
N LEU A 89 9.33 -5.74 -25.34
CA LEU A 89 9.60 -7.16 -25.57
C LEU A 89 8.31 -7.98 -25.67
N ASP A 90 8.16 -8.83 -26.68
CA ASP A 90 7.00 -9.72 -26.78
C ASP A 90 7.24 -11.01 -25.98
N ILE A 91 6.87 -10.99 -24.70
CA ILE A 91 7.06 -12.10 -23.73
C ILE A 91 5.72 -12.34 -22.99
N ASP A 92 5.50 -13.60 -22.59
CA ASP A 92 4.39 -14.01 -21.74
C ASP A 92 4.46 -13.36 -20.36
N SER A 93 3.29 -13.06 -19.79
CA SER A 93 3.20 -12.13 -18.68
C SER A 93 1.95 -12.22 -17.86
N TRP A 94 2.07 -11.66 -16.67
CA TRP A 94 0.94 -11.34 -15.82
C TRP A 94 0.59 -9.87 -15.94
N TRP A 95 -0.63 -9.56 -16.35
CA TRP A 95 -1.15 -8.20 -16.26
C TRP A 95 -2.19 -8.12 -15.15
N ILE A 96 -2.31 -6.92 -14.57
CA ILE A 96 -3.28 -6.67 -13.51
C ILE A 96 -4.55 -6.03 -14.06
N THR A 97 -5.69 -6.49 -13.58
CA THR A 97 -6.97 -5.89 -13.93
C THR A 97 -7.13 -4.50 -13.30
N SER A 98 -7.76 -3.59 -14.03
CA SER A 98 -7.97 -2.20 -13.58
C SER A 98 -8.90 -2.07 -12.37
N ASP A 99 -9.68 -3.11 -12.09
CA ASP A 99 -10.69 -3.26 -11.05
C ASP A 99 -10.25 -4.17 -9.89
N CYS A 100 -8.94 -4.44 -9.77
CA CYS A 100 -8.37 -5.27 -8.71
C CYS A 100 -8.83 -4.84 -7.30
N ASP A 101 -9.47 -5.79 -6.59
CA ASP A 101 -9.75 -5.71 -5.16
C ASP A 101 -8.57 -6.27 -4.36
N GLU A 102 -7.93 -5.39 -3.59
CA GLU A 102 -6.75 -5.69 -2.77
C GLU A 102 -6.98 -6.80 -1.72
N SER A 103 -8.23 -7.08 -1.36
CA SER A 103 -8.58 -8.15 -0.42
C SER A 103 -8.32 -9.55 -0.98
N ALA A 104 -8.30 -9.69 -2.30
CA ALA A 104 -8.06 -10.95 -2.99
C ALA A 104 -7.05 -10.77 -4.15
N LEU A 105 -5.79 -10.44 -3.80
CA LEU A 105 -4.70 -10.23 -4.78
C LEU A 105 -4.64 -11.27 -5.90
N ARG A 106 -4.88 -12.55 -5.58
CA ARG A 106 -4.87 -13.65 -6.56
C ARG A 106 -5.85 -13.43 -7.73
N ASP A 107 -6.97 -12.75 -7.49
CA ASP A 107 -8.03 -12.58 -8.48
C ASP A 107 -7.75 -11.39 -9.41
N CYS A 108 -6.72 -10.59 -9.10
CA CYS A 108 -6.30 -9.42 -9.86
C CYS A 108 -5.44 -9.72 -11.08
N PHE A 109 -4.80 -10.90 -11.14
CA PHE A 109 -3.84 -11.20 -12.21
C PHE A 109 -4.47 -12.05 -13.31
N ARG A 110 -4.16 -11.74 -14.56
CA ARG A 110 -4.55 -12.49 -15.75
C ARG A 110 -3.31 -12.76 -16.58
N SER A 111 -3.25 -13.92 -17.24
CA SER A 111 -2.21 -14.17 -18.23
C SER A 111 -2.47 -13.28 -19.44
N GLY A 112 -1.38 -12.77 -20.02
CA GLY A 112 -1.40 -11.94 -21.20
C GLY A 112 -0.17 -12.23 -22.05
N THR A 113 -0.37 -12.16 -23.36
CA THR A 113 0.72 -12.22 -24.34
C THR A 113 0.94 -10.80 -24.84
N ARG A 114 2.19 -10.29 -24.73
CA ARG A 114 2.69 -8.92 -25.06
C ARG A 114 3.00 -8.03 -23.86
N LEU A 115 4.22 -8.12 -23.34
CA LEU A 115 4.76 -7.15 -22.39
C LEU A 115 5.31 -5.89 -23.05
N SER A 116 4.56 -4.80 -22.98
CA SER A 116 5.15 -3.49 -23.35
C SER A 116 6.11 -2.94 -22.27
N SER A 117 5.99 -3.42 -21.03
CA SER A 117 6.70 -2.88 -19.88
C SER A 117 6.73 -3.83 -18.68
N PHE A 118 7.79 -3.77 -17.89
CA PHE A 118 7.87 -4.41 -16.57
C PHE A 118 7.40 -3.47 -15.47
N LEU A 119 6.89 -4.06 -14.39
CA LEU A 119 6.68 -3.38 -13.12
C LEU A 119 7.95 -3.45 -12.27
N GLU A 120 8.59 -2.32 -12.02
CA GLU A 120 9.63 -2.20 -11.00
C GLU A 120 8.98 -1.81 -9.66
N LEU A 121 9.26 -2.60 -8.62
CA LEU A 121 8.78 -2.36 -7.26
C LEU A 121 9.97 -2.14 -6.31
N SER A 122 9.88 -1.09 -5.51
CA SER A 122 10.81 -0.83 -4.40
C SER A 122 10.03 -0.83 -3.10
N CYS A 123 10.47 -1.65 -2.15
CA CYS A 123 9.98 -1.66 -0.77
C CYS A 123 11.08 -1.14 0.17
N SER A 124 10.71 -0.77 1.41
CA SER A 124 11.63 -0.19 2.40
C SER A 124 12.63 -1.21 2.99
N ASP A 125 12.27 -2.49 3.09
CA ASP A 125 12.99 -3.58 3.78
C ASP A 125 13.19 -3.38 5.30
N SER A 126 13.13 -2.14 5.79
CA SER A 126 13.54 -1.77 7.16
C SER A 126 12.37 -1.31 8.05
N VAL A 127 11.39 -0.59 7.49
CA VAL A 127 10.21 -0.08 8.22
C VAL A 127 8.89 -0.42 7.52
N ARG A 128 7.81 -0.51 8.27
CA ARG A 128 6.46 -0.60 7.72
C ARG A 128 5.44 0.14 8.57
N LEU A 129 4.44 0.70 7.91
CA LEU A 129 3.23 1.23 8.56
C LEU A 129 2.10 0.23 8.37
N VAL A 130 1.54 -0.24 9.48
CA VAL A 130 0.49 -1.26 9.48
C VAL A 130 -0.78 -0.76 10.17
N HIS A 131 -1.92 -1.31 9.78
CA HIS A 131 -3.23 -0.96 10.33
C HIS A 131 -3.62 0.53 10.20
N GLY A 132 -2.99 1.27 9.30
CA GLY A 132 -3.41 2.63 8.95
C GLY A 132 -4.39 2.67 7.77
N SER A 133 -4.84 3.88 7.47
CA SER A 133 -5.79 4.19 6.39
C SER A 133 -5.15 4.39 5.02
N SER A 134 -3.81 4.46 4.97
CA SER A 134 -2.99 4.73 3.79
C SER A 134 -1.66 3.97 3.89
N VAL A 135 -0.84 4.00 2.84
CA VAL A 135 0.54 3.47 2.93
C VAL A 135 1.47 4.39 3.74
N CYS A 136 1.02 5.63 4.02
CA CYS A 136 1.76 6.68 4.71
C CYS A 136 1.24 6.96 6.12
N SER A 137 0.33 6.12 6.62
CA SER A 137 -0.20 6.22 7.98
C SER A 137 -0.30 4.84 8.63
N GLY A 138 -0.17 4.81 9.95
CA GLY A 138 -0.41 3.62 10.76
C GLY A 138 0.66 3.39 11.82
N ARG A 139 0.54 2.25 12.51
CA ARG A 139 1.50 1.85 13.53
C ARG A 139 2.84 1.53 12.88
N LEU A 140 3.91 2.15 13.39
CA LEU A 140 5.27 1.92 12.94
C LEU A 140 5.82 0.60 13.50
N GLU A 141 6.23 -0.27 12.58
CA GLU A 141 7.00 -1.46 12.88
C GLU A 141 8.35 -1.41 12.16
N VAL A 142 9.40 -1.84 12.85
CA VAL A 142 10.78 -1.81 12.37
C VAL A 142 11.32 -3.22 12.33
N ARG A 143 12.11 -3.53 11.31
CA ARG A 143 12.74 -4.83 11.16
C ARG A 143 13.98 -4.93 12.04
N SER A 144 14.02 -5.95 12.88
CA SER A 144 15.21 -6.27 13.67
C SER A 144 16.34 -6.79 12.77
N ASN A 145 17.50 -6.14 12.84
CA ASN A 145 18.71 -6.59 12.15
C ASN A 145 19.14 -8.02 12.55
N GLN A 146 18.80 -8.48 13.77
CA GLN A 146 19.24 -9.77 14.30
C GLN A 146 18.25 -10.88 13.97
N SER A 147 16.97 -10.69 14.31
CA SER A 147 15.93 -11.73 14.22
C SER A 147 15.16 -11.71 12.90
N ARG A 148 15.37 -10.70 12.04
CA ARG A 148 14.58 -10.43 10.82
C ARG A 148 13.08 -10.26 11.08
N SER A 149 12.66 -10.22 12.34
CA SER A 149 11.27 -10.06 12.76
C SER A 149 10.89 -8.58 12.81
N TRP A 150 9.61 -8.32 12.61
CA TRP A 150 9.03 -6.99 12.79
C TRP A 150 8.64 -6.78 14.24
N SER A 151 8.83 -5.57 14.73
CA SER A 151 8.40 -5.18 16.07
C SER A 151 7.97 -3.73 16.09
N SER A 152 6.95 -3.43 16.89
CA SER A 152 6.38 -2.08 17.00
C SER A 152 7.32 -1.13 17.73
N VAL A 153 7.34 0.16 17.40
CA VAL A 153 8.15 1.15 18.13
C VAL A 153 7.35 1.74 19.29
N CYS A 154 7.94 1.86 20.48
CA CYS A 154 7.26 2.44 21.65
C CYS A 154 7.01 3.94 21.49
N GLU A 155 5.85 4.42 21.94
CA GLU A 155 5.58 5.86 22.03
C GLU A 155 6.63 6.56 22.91
N GLY A 156 7.29 7.58 22.34
CA GLY A 156 8.41 8.31 22.97
C GLY A 156 9.81 7.76 22.66
N HIS A 157 9.92 6.61 21.97
CA HIS A 157 11.21 6.08 21.48
C HIS A 157 11.53 6.48 20.02
N LEU A 158 10.63 7.24 19.40
CA LEU A 158 10.81 7.88 18.11
C LEU A 158 10.55 9.37 18.31
N ASP A 159 11.57 10.19 18.03
CA ASP A 159 11.43 11.64 18.04
C ASP A 159 11.03 12.17 16.66
N LEU A 160 10.94 13.50 16.53
CA LEU A 160 10.57 14.14 15.26
C LEU A 160 11.58 13.86 14.14
N HIS A 161 12.88 13.78 14.45
CA HIS A 161 13.91 13.47 13.45
C HIS A 161 13.76 12.03 12.94
N GLY A 162 13.52 11.07 13.85
CA GLY A 162 13.21 9.70 13.47
C GLY A 162 11.96 9.60 12.60
N ALA A 163 10.91 10.36 12.93
CA ALA A 163 9.71 10.42 12.11
C ALA A 163 9.98 11.01 10.70
N GLN A 164 10.84 12.04 10.60
CA GLN A 164 11.29 12.59 9.31
C GLN A 164 12.03 11.54 8.48
N VAL A 165 12.92 10.76 9.11
CA VAL A 165 13.65 9.68 8.43
C VAL A 165 12.67 8.62 7.91
N VAL A 166 11.72 8.15 8.73
CA VAL A 166 10.72 7.16 8.32
C VAL A 166 9.86 7.66 7.17
N CYS A 167 9.31 8.88 7.27
CA CYS A 167 8.48 9.43 6.21
C CYS A 167 9.25 9.61 4.89
N ARG A 168 10.52 10.02 4.97
CA ARG A 168 11.39 10.13 3.79
C ARG A 168 11.74 8.76 3.21
N GLU A 169 12.10 7.79 4.05
CA GLU A 169 12.41 6.40 3.64
C GLU A 169 11.23 5.80 2.88
N LEU A 170 10.01 6.02 3.36
CA LEU A 170 8.80 5.56 2.71
C LEU A 170 8.41 6.37 1.47
N GLY A 171 9.01 7.53 1.22
CA GLY A 171 8.58 8.43 0.15
C GLY A 171 7.23 9.10 0.42
N CYS A 172 6.88 9.25 1.70
CA CYS A 172 5.62 9.78 2.20
C CYS A 172 5.68 11.24 2.63
N GLY A 173 6.69 12.02 2.22
CA GLY A 173 6.79 13.44 2.58
C GLY A 173 7.29 13.70 4.00
N ALA A 174 6.75 14.73 4.65
CA ALA A 174 7.11 15.17 6.01
C ALA A 174 6.27 14.46 7.09
N PRO A 175 6.70 14.44 8.36
CA PRO A 175 5.87 13.91 9.44
C PRO A 175 4.70 14.88 9.74
N GLY A 176 3.48 14.35 9.79
CA GLY A 176 2.26 15.13 10.06
C GLY A 176 1.72 14.95 11.49
N LEU A 177 1.62 13.70 11.95
CA LEU A 177 1.13 13.40 13.30
C LEU A 177 1.85 12.19 13.90
N LEU A 178 2.21 12.31 15.17
CA LEU A 178 2.75 11.25 16.02
C LEU A 178 1.80 11.07 17.21
N GLN A 179 1.20 9.90 17.35
CA GLN A 179 0.26 9.59 18.45
C GLN A 179 0.47 8.17 18.96
N GLY A 180 0.22 7.91 20.25
CA GLY A 180 0.09 6.56 20.76
C GLY A 180 -1.16 5.84 20.22
N ALA A 181 -0.97 4.71 19.55
CA ALA A 181 -2.09 3.83 19.22
C ALA A 181 -2.56 3.09 20.49
N LEU A 182 -3.88 3.03 20.70
CA LEU A 182 -4.47 2.14 21.71
C LEU A 182 -4.21 0.69 21.30
N SER A 183 -3.18 0.07 21.88
CA SER A 183 -2.75 -1.28 21.57
C SER A 183 -3.86 -2.30 21.86
N GLY A 184 -4.56 -2.76 20.82
CA GLY A 184 -5.24 -4.04 20.84
C GLY A 184 -4.22 -5.14 20.59
N ALA A 185 -3.89 -5.92 21.63
CA ALA A 185 -3.00 -7.10 21.64
C ALA A 185 -1.48 -6.87 21.87
N ALA A 186 -1.07 -7.04 23.13
CA ALA A 186 -0.13 -8.07 23.60
C ALA A 186 1.19 -8.41 22.86
N GLU A 187 1.83 -7.50 22.13
CA GLU A 187 3.27 -7.62 21.83
C GLU A 187 4.00 -6.34 22.23
N ALA A 188 4.80 -6.45 23.29
CA ALA A 188 5.59 -5.33 23.80
C ALA A 188 6.55 -4.81 22.71
N PRO A 189 6.65 -3.48 22.53
CA PRO A 189 7.40 -2.87 21.43
C PRO A 189 8.91 -3.09 21.51
N VAL A 190 9.58 -2.86 20.38
CA VAL A 190 11.01 -2.58 20.24
C VAL A 190 11.48 -1.77 21.44
N VAL A 191 12.44 -2.37 22.15
CA VAL A 191 13.05 -1.81 23.35
C VAL A 191 14.13 -0.78 22.98
N GLN A 192 14.43 -0.61 21.69
CA GLN A 192 15.41 0.31 21.13
C GLN A 192 14.82 1.71 20.98
N THR A 193 15.59 2.73 21.35
CA THR A 193 15.28 4.14 21.05
C THR A 193 16.12 4.58 19.86
N PHE A 194 15.49 5.24 18.89
CA PHE A 194 16.17 5.77 17.71
C PHE A 194 16.59 7.22 17.96
N GLN A 195 17.87 7.50 17.75
CA GLN A 195 18.49 8.81 17.91
C GLN A 195 18.98 9.24 16.53
N CYS A 196 18.05 9.76 15.73
CA CYS A 196 18.33 10.23 14.39
C CYS A 196 18.76 11.71 14.40
N GLU A 197 19.66 12.08 13.50
CA GLU A 197 20.00 13.48 13.19
C GLU A 197 19.03 14.09 12.16
N GLY A 198 18.27 13.26 11.45
CA GLY A 198 17.23 13.66 10.50
C GLY A 198 17.67 13.63 9.04
N HIS A 199 18.93 13.29 8.74
CA HIS A 199 19.47 13.21 7.37
C HIS A 199 19.70 11.77 6.87
N GLU A 200 19.51 10.78 7.74
CA GLU A 200 19.69 9.36 7.46
C GLU A 200 18.76 8.85 6.35
N SER A 201 19.24 7.94 5.50
CA SER A 201 18.42 7.37 4.42
C SER A 201 17.33 6.42 4.91
N ALA A 202 17.63 5.65 5.96
CA ALA A 202 16.71 4.71 6.58
C ALA A 202 16.77 4.81 8.11
N LEU A 203 15.70 4.41 8.80
CA LEU A 203 15.64 4.47 10.26
C LEU A 203 16.72 3.62 10.94
N LEU A 204 17.11 2.51 10.30
CA LEU A 204 18.17 1.63 10.79
C LEU A 204 19.59 2.20 10.63
N ASP A 205 19.75 3.29 9.87
CA ASP A 205 21.02 4.03 9.77
C ASP A 205 21.23 4.99 10.95
N CYS A 206 20.18 5.26 11.73
CA CYS A 206 20.27 6.13 12.89
C CYS A 206 21.06 5.50 14.04
N GLY A 207 21.60 6.37 14.90
CA GLY A 207 22.08 5.96 16.21
C GLY A 207 20.95 5.28 16.99
N SER A 208 21.29 4.28 17.80
CA SER A 208 20.29 3.61 18.62
C SER A 208 20.83 3.25 20.00
N SER A 209 20.02 3.47 21.03
CA SER A 209 20.33 3.07 22.39
C SER A 209 19.62 1.78 22.76
N GLY A 210 20.28 0.97 23.60
CA GLY A 210 19.80 -0.34 24.01
C GLY A 210 18.50 -0.31 24.81
N ALA A 211 18.00 -1.53 25.06
CA ALA A 211 16.69 -1.84 25.64
C ALA A 211 16.26 -0.96 26.84
N GLN A 212 15.37 0.01 26.60
CA GLN A 212 14.62 0.76 27.61
C GLN A 212 13.14 0.32 27.71
N THR A 213 12.58 0.26 28.93
CA THR A 213 11.18 -0.15 29.13
C THR A 213 10.21 0.89 28.54
N CYS A 214 9.29 0.40 27.71
CA CYS A 214 8.21 1.22 27.15
C CYS A 214 7.22 1.61 28.24
N SER A 215 7.38 2.83 28.77
CA SER A 215 6.59 3.30 29.93
C SER A 215 5.16 3.68 29.56
N SER A 216 4.91 4.05 28.31
CA SER A 216 3.58 4.39 27.78
C SER A 216 2.70 3.15 27.56
N GLY A 217 3.30 1.98 27.31
CA GLY A 217 2.59 0.76 26.93
C GLY A 217 1.93 0.80 25.53
N THR A 218 2.16 1.88 24.79
CA THR A 218 1.57 2.17 23.47
C THR A 218 2.64 2.16 22.40
N ALA A 219 2.28 1.73 21.20
CA ALA A 219 3.12 1.85 20.02
C ALA A 219 2.92 3.20 19.34
N VAL A 220 3.96 3.70 18.65
CA VAL A 220 3.88 4.89 17.80
C VAL A 220 2.97 4.60 16.61
N ASP A 221 1.94 5.42 16.47
CA ASP A 221 1.20 5.65 15.24
C ASP A 221 1.80 6.89 14.55
N LEU A 222 2.25 6.69 13.31
CA LEU A 222 2.86 7.74 12.50
C LEU A 222 1.97 7.99 11.30
N THR A 223 1.56 9.25 11.13
CA THR A 223 0.99 9.74 9.89
C THR A 223 1.97 10.73 9.27
N CYS A 224 2.45 10.40 8.08
CA CYS A 224 3.18 11.33 7.24
C CYS A 224 2.18 12.20 6.47
N THR A 225 2.53 13.46 6.22
CA THR A 225 1.80 14.28 5.26
C THR A 225 2.13 13.77 3.88
N ASP A 226 1.14 13.32 3.11
CA ASP A 226 1.32 13.08 1.68
C ASP A 226 2.12 14.27 1.10
N PRO A 227 3.19 14.01 0.32
CA PRO A 227 4.02 15.09 -0.20
C PRO A 227 3.14 16.13 -0.93
N ASP A 228 3.59 17.39 -0.97
CA ASP A 228 2.98 18.50 -1.73
C ASP A 228 3.07 18.24 -3.26
N ASP A 229 2.52 17.12 -3.65
CA ASP A 229 2.55 16.50 -4.95
C ASP A 229 1.18 16.66 -5.62
N VAL A 230 0.35 17.59 -5.14
CA VAL A 230 -0.90 18.01 -5.77
C VAL A 230 -0.94 19.53 -5.81
N ARG A 231 -1.37 20.11 -6.94
CA ARG A 231 -1.57 21.55 -7.10
C ARG A 231 -2.66 21.88 -8.10
N LEU A 232 -3.23 23.07 -7.98
CA LEU A 232 -4.13 23.66 -8.98
C LEU A 232 -3.37 24.73 -9.77
N VAL A 233 -3.47 24.68 -11.10
CA VAL A 233 -2.74 25.59 -12.00
C VAL A 233 -3.70 26.28 -12.96
N GLY A 234 -3.48 27.58 -13.19
CA GLY A 234 -4.17 28.34 -14.24
C GLY A 234 -5.60 28.79 -13.90
N GLY A 235 -6.03 28.65 -12.64
CA GLY A 235 -7.28 29.25 -12.16
C GLY A 235 -7.10 30.65 -11.55
N ASP A 236 -8.23 31.26 -11.20
CA ASP A 236 -8.36 32.61 -10.66
C ASP A 236 -8.00 32.70 -9.17
N SER A 237 -7.84 31.56 -8.49
CA SER A 237 -7.46 31.49 -7.08
C SER A 237 -6.58 30.27 -6.79
N ARG A 238 -6.05 30.18 -5.56
CA ARG A 238 -5.31 29.00 -5.11
C ARG A 238 -6.17 27.71 -5.06
N CYS A 239 -7.49 27.85 -5.09
CA CYS A 239 -8.48 26.78 -4.97
C CYS A 239 -9.25 26.57 -6.28
N ASP A 240 -8.71 27.03 -7.41
CA ASP A 240 -9.30 26.94 -8.75
C ASP A 240 -8.18 26.61 -9.76
N GLY A 241 -8.47 25.76 -10.73
CA GLY A 241 -7.56 25.45 -11.85
C GLY A 241 -7.45 23.97 -12.21
N GLU A 242 -6.55 23.68 -13.13
CA GLU A 242 -6.21 22.32 -13.57
C GLU A 242 -5.50 21.56 -12.45
N VAL A 243 -5.97 20.35 -12.14
CA VAL A 243 -5.33 19.47 -11.17
C VAL A 243 -4.08 18.87 -11.77
N GLN A 244 -2.94 19.17 -11.15
CA GLN A 244 -1.67 18.52 -11.43
C GLN A 244 -1.22 17.71 -10.23
N VAL A 245 -0.73 16.50 -10.51
CA VAL A 245 -0.12 15.62 -9.52
C VAL A 245 1.33 15.37 -9.90
N LYS A 246 2.21 15.36 -8.91
CA LYS A 246 3.61 14.99 -9.07
C LYS A 246 3.75 13.51 -8.75
N HIS A 247 4.13 12.72 -9.74
CA HIS A 247 4.37 11.29 -9.56
C HIS A 247 5.71 10.94 -10.20
N HIS A 248 6.57 10.24 -9.45
CA HIS A 248 7.97 9.97 -9.82
C HIS A 248 8.80 11.22 -10.18
N GLY A 249 8.54 12.34 -9.51
CA GLY A 249 9.27 13.59 -9.75
C GLY A 249 8.70 14.45 -10.89
N GLU A 250 7.70 13.95 -11.62
CA GLU A 250 7.11 14.64 -12.76
C GLU A 250 5.69 15.12 -12.47
N TRP A 251 5.44 16.41 -12.72
CA TRP A 251 4.12 17.01 -12.67
C TRP A 251 3.37 16.71 -13.97
N ARG A 252 2.16 16.16 -13.86
CA ARG A 252 1.25 15.98 -15.00
C ARG A 252 -0.18 16.24 -14.59
N ASP A 253 -1.01 16.61 -15.55
CA ASP A 253 -2.43 16.83 -15.31
C ASP A 253 -3.11 15.50 -14.95
N VAL A 254 -4.14 15.56 -14.11
CA VAL A 254 -4.96 14.41 -13.78
C VAL A 254 -6.02 14.22 -14.85
N GLY A 255 -6.04 13.03 -15.44
CA GLY A 255 -6.99 12.65 -16.47
C GLY A 255 -8.41 12.55 -15.92
N TYR A 256 -9.35 13.09 -16.68
CA TYR A 256 -10.79 12.94 -16.52
C TYR A 256 -11.25 11.75 -17.38
N ASP A 257 -11.65 10.64 -16.78
CA ASP A 257 -12.18 9.48 -17.53
C ASP A 257 -13.67 9.67 -17.91
N TYR A 258 -14.12 9.00 -18.98
CA TYR A 258 -15.40 9.26 -19.64
C TYR A 258 -16.60 8.49 -19.02
N TYR A 259 -17.80 9.09 -19.14
CA TYR A 259 -19.15 8.67 -18.67
C TYR A 259 -19.50 8.92 -17.19
N ASN A 260 -20.13 10.08 -16.92
CA ASN A 260 -20.98 10.37 -15.74
C ASN A 260 -20.44 9.95 -14.36
N ASP A 261 -19.12 9.94 -14.18
CA ASP A 261 -18.55 9.30 -13.01
C ASP A 261 -18.52 10.24 -11.80
N ILE A 262 -19.41 9.96 -10.86
CA ILE A 262 -19.41 10.47 -9.47
C ILE A 262 -18.01 10.31 -8.84
N TRP A 263 -17.20 9.36 -9.34
CA TRP A 263 -15.83 9.15 -8.92
C TRP A 263 -14.92 10.36 -9.14
N THR A 264 -14.99 11.04 -10.29
CA THR A 264 -14.11 12.20 -10.54
C THR A 264 -14.37 13.32 -9.54
N MET A 265 -15.63 13.46 -9.11
CA MET A 265 -16.01 14.40 -8.06
C MET A 265 -15.52 13.97 -6.68
N LYS A 266 -15.52 12.68 -6.34
CA LYS A 266 -14.93 12.19 -5.08
C LYS A 266 -13.43 12.43 -5.03
N ALA A 267 -12.71 12.15 -6.12
CA ALA A 267 -11.28 12.42 -6.22
C ALA A 267 -10.99 13.93 -6.10
N ALA A 268 -11.74 14.75 -6.82
CA ALA A 268 -11.69 16.20 -6.74
C ALA A 268 -11.97 16.74 -5.33
N ASP A 269 -12.93 16.18 -4.62
CA ASP A 269 -13.28 16.56 -3.25
C ASP A 269 -12.20 16.17 -2.24
N VAL A 270 -11.51 15.03 -2.43
CA VAL A 270 -10.29 14.69 -1.67
C VAL A 270 -9.19 15.73 -1.92
N ILE A 271 -8.97 16.12 -3.18
CA ILE A 271 -7.97 17.13 -3.57
C ILE A 271 -8.27 18.49 -2.92
N CYS A 272 -9.52 18.97 -2.98
CA CYS A 272 -9.92 20.25 -2.38
C CYS A 272 -9.63 20.26 -0.87
N ARG A 273 -9.89 19.15 -0.17
CA ARG A 273 -9.60 19.06 1.26
C ARG A 273 -8.10 19.02 1.55
N GLN A 274 -7.34 18.27 0.75
CA GLN A 274 -5.88 18.18 0.90
C GLN A 274 -5.19 19.53 0.68
N LEU A 275 -5.74 20.38 -0.19
CA LEU A 275 -5.22 21.73 -0.47
C LEU A 275 -5.76 22.82 0.48
N ASP A 276 -6.44 22.45 1.56
CA ASP A 276 -7.11 23.38 2.48
C ASP A 276 -8.04 24.38 1.74
N CYS A 277 -8.77 23.86 0.76
CA CYS A 277 -9.76 24.58 -0.05
C CYS A 277 -11.21 24.22 0.32
N GLY A 278 -11.41 23.28 1.26
CA GLY A 278 -12.73 22.82 1.68
C GLY A 278 -13.28 21.70 0.80
N SER A 279 -14.61 21.61 0.69
CA SER A 279 -15.26 20.61 -0.16
C SER A 279 -15.38 21.11 -1.61
N LEU A 280 -15.44 20.17 -2.55
CA LEU A 280 -15.64 20.49 -3.97
C LEU A 280 -16.96 21.23 -4.19
N VAL A 281 -16.89 22.39 -4.85
CA VAL A 281 -18.08 23.16 -5.26
C VAL A 281 -18.45 22.85 -6.71
N PHE A 282 -17.46 22.83 -7.59
CA PHE A 282 -17.63 22.58 -9.01
C PHE A 282 -16.37 21.91 -9.55
N GLY A 283 -16.53 21.06 -10.55
CA GLY A 283 -15.42 20.46 -11.28
C GLY A 283 -15.83 20.30 -12.73
N ARG A 284 -14.94 20.59 -13.65
CA ARG A 284 -15.20 20.51 -15.08
C ARG A 284 -14.12 19.75 -15.82
N ARG A 285 -14.53 19.29 -16.99
CA ARG A 285 -13.65 18.75 -18.01
C ARG A 285 -12.96 19.91 -18.73
N SER A 286 -11.65 19.87 -18.77
CA SER A 286 -10.83 20.78 -19.55
C SER A 286 -10.20 20.10 -20.77
N GLY A 287 -9.61 20.91 -21.65
CA GLY A 287 -9.05 20.48 -22.95
C GLY A 287 -8.12 19.26 -22.83
N PRO A 288 -7.85 18.56 -23.96
CA PRO A 288 -6.96 17.42 -23.92
C PRO A 288 -5.53 17.86 -23.56
N SER A 289 -4.94 17.22 -22.56
CA SER A 289 -3.52 17.35 -22.22
C SER A 289 -2.81 16.04 -22.51
N ASP A 290 -1.50 16.13 -22.79
CA ASP A 290 -0.64 14.99 -23.00
C ASP A 290 0.69 15.17 -22.26
N PRO A 291 1.11 14.16 -21.46
CA PRO A 291 0.39 12.96 -21.02
C PRO A 291 -0.18 13.15 -19.61
N VAL A 292 -1.28 12.48 -19.27
CA VAL A 292 -1.97 12.65 -17.97
C VAL A 292 -1.72 11.49 -17.00
N TRP A 293 -1.78 11.78 -15.69
CA TRP A 293 -1.90 10.76 -14.65
C TRP A 293 -3.32 10.22 -14.57
N SER A 294 -3.46 8.91 -14.30
CA SER A 294 -4.74 8.29 -13.99
C SER A 294 -4.77 7.90 -12.51
N ILE A 295 -5.94 7.95 -11.88
CA ILE A 295 -6.12 7.53 -10.50
C ILE A 295 -7.06 6.33 -10.48
N SER A 296 -6.76 5.33 -9.64
CA SER A 296 -7.58 4.14 -9.49
C SER A 296 -8.83 4.44 -8.67
N PRO A 297 -10.04 4.25 -9.23
CA PRO A 297 -11.27 4.57 -8.52
C PRO A 297 -11.58 3.63 -7.38
N TYR A 298 -11.31 2.34 -7.56
CA TYR A 298 -11.47 1.32 -6.54
C TYR A 298 -10.55 1.58 -5.34
N CYS A 299 -9.30 2.01 -5.61
CA CYS A 299 -8.36 2.38 -4.56
C CYS A 299 -8.86 3.60 -3.75
N LEU A 300 -9.28 4.68 -4.41
CA LEU A 300 -9.80 5.88 -3.74
C LEU A 300 -11.10 5.66 -2.96
N LEU A 301 -11.90 4.65 -3.31
CA LEU A 301 -13.08 4.31 -2.51
C LEU A 301 -12.71 3.56 -1.22
N SER A 302 -11.54 2.92 -1.21
CA SER A 302 -11.03 2.18 -0.05
C SER A 302 -10.10 3.00 0.85
N THR A 303 -9.68 4.18 0.39
CA THR A 303 -8.70 5.04 1.08
C THR A 303 -9.10 6.50 1.02
N ALA A 304 -8.56 7.32 1.93
CA ALA A 304 -8.71 8.77 1.87
C ALA A 304 -7.50 9.48 1.25
N THR A 305 -6.50 8.75 0.75
CA THR A 305 -5.21 9.28 0.27
C THR A 305 -5.08 9.14 -1.25
N LEU A 306 -4.95 10.28 -1.94
CA LEU A 306 -4.92 10.30 -3.40
C LEU A 306 -3.64 9.69 -3.97
N MET A 307 -2.50 9.99 -3.36
CA MET A 307 -1.18 9.61 -3.86
C MET A 307 -0.96 8.09 -3.88
N ASP A 308 -1.68 7.36 -3.03
CA ASP A 308 -1.66 5.91 -2.95
C ASP A 308 -2.28 5.22 -4.17
N CYS A 309 -3.15 5.95 -4.87
CA CYS A 309 -4.02 5.45 -5.92
C CYS A 309 -3.63 5.95 -7.31
N VAL A 310 -2.60 6.79 -7.43
CA VAL A 310 -2.08 7.24 -8.72
C VAL A 310 -1.48 6.05 -9.47
N ARG A 311 -1.87 5.87 -10.73
CA ARG A 311 -1.47 4.75 -11.58
C ARG A 311 -0.19 5.05 -12.36
N THR A 312 0.62 4.03 -12.57
CA THR A 312 1.84 4.05 -13.40
C THR A 312 1.58 4.18 -14.91
N GLY A 313 0.34 4.03 -15.36
CA GLY A 313 -0.02 4.05 -16.79
C GLY A 313 -0.19 5.46 -17.35
N ILE A 314 0.38 5.69 -18.53
CA ILE A 314 0.17 6.92 -19.30
C ILE A 314 -1.26 6.89 -19.86
N GLY A 315 -2.12 7.79 -19.40
CA GLY A 315 -3.34 8.08 -20.12
C GLY A 315 -2.95 8.68 -21.47
N ALA A 316 -3.33 8.02 -22.58
CA ALA A 316 -3.38 8.66 -23.90
C ALA A 316 -4.16 9.99 -23.82
N ARG A 317 -4.05 10.88 -24.82
CA ARG A 317 -4.81 12.14 -24.94
C ARG A 317 -6.15 12.06 -24.25
N ARG A 318 -6.21 12.65 -23.07
CA ARG A 318 -7.38 12.65 -22.23
C ARG A 318 -7.65 14.07 -21.82
N SER A 319 -8.93 14.32 -21.61
CA SER A 319 -9.33 15.55 -20.98
C SER A 319 -8.85 15.58 -19.55
N THR A 320 -8.62 16.77 -19.05
CA THR A 320 -8.09 16.99 -17.71
C THR A 320 -9.18 17.36 -16.73
N LEU A 321 -8.93 17.11 -15.45
CA LEU A 321 -9.75 17.54 -14.34
C LEU A 321 -9.37 18.96 -13.93
N SER A 322 -10.32 19.88 -14.01
CA SER A 322 -10.23 21.23 -13.46
C SER A 322 -11.26 21.40 -12.36
N LEU A 323 -10.85 22.01 -11.25
CA LEU A 323 -11.68 22.35 -10.09
C LEU A 323 -12.00 23.83 -10.11
#